data_AF-A0A9X8XH25-F1
#
_entry.id   AF-A0A9X8XH25-F1
#
_cell.length_a   1.000
_cell.length_b   1.000
_cell.length_c   1.000
_cell.angle_alpha   90.00
_cell.angle_beta   90.00
_cell.angle_gamma   90.00
#
_symmetry.space_group_name_H-M   'P 1'
#
loop_
_entity.id
_entity.type
_entity.pdbx_description
1 polymer ?
#
loop_
_entity_poly.entity_id
_entity_poly.type
_entity_poly.pdbx_seq_one_letter_code
_entity_poly.pdbx_strand_id
1 'polypeptide(L)'
;MGRARDPNRDKAFEIYSEHNGNIELVEIAERLGVSAGTVRGWKSKDQWEPKVKGTLQKKNTERSKKARGAPKGNKNAVGHGAPKGNTNAVKHGLRRKYLPEGISDLIDEVETMSPIDILWENITLTYANLLHAQRILFVQDVEDTSTFVTSTGKAGTGYEHHTAWDKQSKALAAIARAQSELKGMIKTYDELTRSPLVTEEQRLRIDNLKAQLGSNDEDDTVITGFTFDRSEYNGDTEPSQTD
;
A
#
# COMPACT_ATOMS: atom_id res chain seq x y z
N MET A 1 24.23 39.94 26.32
CA MET A 1 25.68 40.18 26.53
C MET A 1 26.26 39.03 27.35
N GLY A 2 27.39 38.46 26.94
CA GLY A 2 28.06 37.40 27.72
C GLY A 2 28.69 37.97 29.00
N ARG A 3 28.69 37.21 30.10
CA ARG A 3 29.35 37.61 31.35
C ARG A 3 30.85 37.79 31.12
N ALA A 4 31.43 38.85 31.68
CA ALA A 4 32.87 39.07 31.65
C ALA A 4 33.62 37.87 32.27
N ARG A 5 34.79 37.55 31.72
CA ARG A 5 35.65 36.46 32.21
C ARG A 5 36.16 36.83 33.60
N ASP A 6 36.01 35.92 34.55
CA ASP A 6 36.50 36.11 35.92
C ASP A 6 38.04 36.17 35.91
N PRO A 7 38.67 37.22 36.48
CA PRO A 7 40.13 37.34 36.57
C PRO A 7 40.81 36.16 37.27
N ASN A 8 40.11 35.48 38.19
CA ASN A 8 40.65 34.33 38.91
C ASN A 8 40.72 33.08 38.05
N ARG A 9 40.03 33.04 36.90
CA ARG A 9 40.06 31.90 35.97
C ARG A 9 41.42 31.71 35.33
N ASP A 10 42.10 32.80 34.98
CA ASP A 10 43.40 32.76 34.32
C ASP A 10 44.51 32.47 35.33
N LYS A 11 44.45 33.08 36.53
CA LYS A 11 45.34 32.76 37.66
C LYS A 11 45.25 31.29 38.08
N ALA A 12 44.04 30.73 38.08
CA ALA A 12 43.82 29.31 38.39
C ALA A 12 44.49 28.38 37.35
N PHE A 13 44.56 28.79 36.08
CA PHE A 13 45.26 28.05 35.05
C PHE A 13 46.78 28.15 35.19
N GLU A 14 47.31 29.32 35.54
CA GLU A 14 48.74 29.53 35.80
C GLU A 14 49.24 28.60 36.90
N ILE A 15 48.58 28.59 38.07
CA ILE A 15 48.93 27.69 39.18
C ILE A 15 48.86 26.22 38.74
N TYR A 16 47.82 25.85 37.98
CA TYR A 16 47.68 24.49 37.46
C TYR A 16 48.80 24.11 36.48
N SER A 17 49.26 25.06 35.66
CA SER A 17 50.35 24.87 34.69
C SER A 17 51.72 24.80 35.36
N GLU A 18 51.99 25.65 36.35
CA GLU A 18 53.23 25.63 37.15
C GLU A 18 53.45 24.27 37.83
N HIS A 19 52.38 23.68 38.34
CA HIS A 19 52.41 22.34 38.94
C HIS A 19 52.32 21.19 37.92
N ASN A 20 52.46 21.47 36.62
CA ASN A 20 52.39 20.49 35.53
C ASN A 20 51.11 19.62 35.54
N GLY A 21 50.00 20.20 36.06
CA GLY A 21 48.71 19.55 36.24
C GLY A 21 48.65 18.53 37.40
N ASN A 22 49.65 18.52 38.28
CA ASN A 22 49.74 17.64 39.45
C ASN A 22 49.47 18.40 40.75
N ILE A 23 48.37 19.15 40.78
CA ILE A 23 47.86 19.86 41.96
C ILE A 23 46.36 19.60 42.08
N GLU A 24 45.87 19.47 43.31
CA GLU A 24 44.45 19.27 43.56
C GLU A 24 43.66 20.55 43.25
N LEU A 25 42.52 20.40 42.57
CA LEU A 25 41.67 21.56 42.23
C LEU A 25 41.06 22.23 43.47
N VAL A 26 40.94 21.49 44.56
CA VAL A 26 40.50 22.01 45.87
C VAL A 26 41.52 22.98 46.41
N GLU A 27 42.81 22.66 46.33
CA GLU A 27 43.89 23.51 46.80
C GLU A 27 44.01 24.81 45.98
N ILE A 28 43.82 24.75 44.66
CA ILE A 28 43.73 25.95 43.80
C ILE A 28 42.52 26.81 44.21
N ALA A 29 41.40 26.16 44.53
CA ALA A 29 40.17 26.84 44.90
C ALA A 29 40.30 27.57 46.23
N GLU A 30 40.95 26.96 47.22
CA GLU A 30 41.26 27.56 48.53
C GLU A 30 42.20 28.76 48.38
N ARG A 31 43.28 28.65 47.59
CA ARG A 31 44.23 29.74 47.34
C ARG A 31 43.59 30.96 46.66
N LEU A 32 42.56 30.75 45.84
CA LEU A 32 41.86 31.81 45.10
C LEU A 32 40.53 32.23 45.74
N GLY A 33 40.13 31.63 46.87
CA GLY A 33 38.87 31.93 47.55
C GLY A 33 37.62 31.61 46.71
N VAL A 34 37.71 30.65 45.79
CA VAL A 34 36.60 30.23 44.92
C VAL A 34 36.15 28.81 45.25
N SER A 35 34.98 28.38 44.77
CA SER A 35 34.54 27.00 44.99
C SER A 35 35.33 26.01 44.11
N ALA A 36 35.62 24.82 44.63
CA ALA A 36 36.28 23.76 43.86
C ALA A 36 35.47 23.35 42.61
N GLY A 37 34.14 23.45 42.67
CA GLY A 37 33.26 23.25 41.53
C GLY A 37 33.47 24.27 40.40
N THR A 38 33.77 25.52 40.76
CA THR A 38 34.09 26.59 39.81
C THR A 38 35.40 26.31 39.08
N VAL A 39 36.46 25.95 39.81
CA VAL A 39 37.78 25.60 39.24
C VAL A 39 37.67 24.37 38.33
N ARG A 40 36.89 23.35 38.75
CA ARG A 40 36.60 22.17 37.92
C ARG A 40 35.88 22.53 36.63
N GLY A 41 34.91 23.45 36.69
CA GLY A 41 34.20 23.97 35.53
C GLY A 41 35.13 24.70 34.55
N TRP A 42 36.03 25.54 35.06
CA TRP A 42 37.03 26.24 34.24
C TRP A 42 38.01 25.27 33.57
N LYS A 43 38.55 24.31 34.33
CA LYS A 43 39.45 23.26 33.83
C LYS A 43 38.83 22.49 32.66
N SER A 44 37.55 22.13 32.77
CA SER A 44 36.81 21.44 31.71
C SER A 44 36.53 22.34 30.51
N LYS A 45 36.09 23.59 30.74
CA LYS A 45 35.64 24.49 29.68
C LYS A 45 36.80 25.03 28.83
N ASP A 46 37.96 25.24 29.43
CA ASP A 46 39.17 25.72 28.74
C ASP A 46 40.16 24.61 28.38
N GLN A 47 39.81 23.35 28.66
CA GLN A 47 40.62 22.18 28.33
C GLN A 47 42.07 22.34 28.81
N TRP A 48 42.27 22.42 30.13
CA TRP A 48 43.62 22.64 30.68
C TRP A 48 44.54 21.42 30.54
N GLU A 49 44.00 20.19 30.60
CA GLU A 49 44.81 18.96 30.57
C GLU A 49 45.67 18.83 29.28
N PRO A 50 45.13 19.04 28.06
CA PRO A 50 45.93 18.98 26.83
C PRO A 50 46.94 20.13 26.70
N LYS A 51 46.72 21.26 27.38
CA LYS A 51 47.60 22.43 27.31
C LYS A 51 48.86 22.26 28.15
N VAL A 52 48.76 21.52 29.25
CA VAL A 52 49.87 21.28 30.19
C VAL A 52 50.57 19.96 29.88
N LYS A 53 49.83 18.91 29.51
CA LYS A 53 50.40 17.63 29.08
C LYS A 53 50.40 17.61 27.55
N GLY A 54 51.51 18.03 26.93
CA GLY A 54 51.72 18.19 25.48
C GLY A 54 51.56 16.93 24.60
N THR A 55 50.75 15.96 25.01
CA THR A 55 50.37 14.77 24.25
C THR A 55 48.87 14.78 24.02
N LEU A 56 48.47 14.88 22.75
CA LEU A 56 47.10 14.73 22.27
C LEU A 56 46.57 13.33 22.62
N GLN A 57 46.01 13.16 23.82
CA GLN A 57 45.19 11.99 24.12
C GLN A 57 43.84 12.20 23.45
N LYS A 58 43.69 11.68 22.22
CA LYS A 58 42.38 11.54 21.56
C LYS A 58 41.49 10.67 22.45
N LYS A 59 40.69 11.30 23.32
CA LYS A 59 39.57 10.61 23.97
C LYS A 59 38.56 10.29 22.87
N ASN A 60 38.53 9.04 22.43
CA ASN A 60 37.45 8.49 21.61
C ASN A 60 36.15 8.57 22.41
N THR A 61 35.47 9.71 22.36
CA THR A 61 34.10 9.89 22.86
C THR A 61 33.09 9.45 21.82
N GLU A 62 33.36 8.37 21.08
CA GLU A 62 32.29 7.69 20.36
C GLU A 62 31.46 6.89 21.38
N ARG A 63 30.36 7.51 21.83
CA ARG A 63 29.21 6.82 22.45
C ARG A 63 28.45 6.01 21.39
N SER A 64 29.16 5.32 20.51
CA SER A 64 28.60 4.56 19.39
C SER A 64 29.08 3.12 19.54
N LYS A 65 28.20 2.14 19.31
CA LYS A 65 28.42 0.68 19.35
C LYS A 65 28.22 -0.06 20.69
N LYS A 66 27.21 0.28 21.50
CA LYS A 66 26.44 -0.81 22.12
C LYS A 66 25.49 -1.34 21.03
N ALA A 67 25.72 -2.56 20.56
CA ALA A 67 24.83 -3.20 19.61
C ALA A 67 23.41 -3.19 20.19
N ARG A 68 22.48 -2.50 19.52
CA ARG A 68 21.05 -2.63 19.81
C ARG A 68 20.66 -4.04 19.41
N GLY A 69 20.37 -4.90 20.38
CA GLY A 69 19.92 -6.26 20.10
C GLY A 69 20.01 -7.17 21.30
N ALA A 70 19.27 -8.27 21.23
CA ALA A 70 19.43 -9.38 22.14
C ALA A 70 20.88 -9.92 22.07
N PRO A 71 21.45 -10.39 23.20
CA PRO A 71 22.75 -11.03 23.20
C PRO A 71 22.83 -12.16 22.16
N LYS A 72 23.99 -12.30 21.49
CA LYS A 72 24.22 -13.38 20.53
C LYS A 72 24.03 -14.73 21.23
N GLY A 73 23.06 -15.53 20.77
CA GLY A 73 22.68 -16.79 21.40
C GLY A 73 21.46 -16.73 22.35
N ASN A 74 20.74 -15.60 22.41
CA ASN A 74 19.49 -15.50 23.18
C ASN A 74 18.42 -16.48 22.63
N LYS A 75 17.94 -17.40 23.49
CA LYS A 75 16.87 -18.36 23.18
C LYS A 75 15.49 -17.90 23.64
N ASN A 76 15.34 -16.71 24.24
CA ASN A 76 14.07 -16.21 24.78
C ASN A 76 12.98 -15.98 23.71
N ALA A 77 13.34 -15.91 22.43
CA ALA A 77 12.39 -15.82 21.31
C ALA A 77 12.09 -17.20 20.67
N VAL A 78 12.81 -18.25 21.05
CA VAL A 78 12.62 -19.60 20.49
C VAL A 78 11.30 -20.15 21.03
N GLY A 79 10.31 -20.34 20.15
CA GLY A 79 8.98 -20.80 20.51
C GLY A 79 7.98 -19.69 20.91
N HIS A 80 8.44 -18.45 21.06
CA HIS A 80 7.60 -17.28 21.34
C HIS A 80 7.39 -16.44 20.08
N GLY A 81 6.94 -17.09 19.01
CA GLY A 81 6.48 -16.42 17.81
C GLY A 81 5.18 -15.65 18.08
N ALA A 82 4.88 -14.72 17.17
CA ALA A 82 3.58 -14.11 17.06
C ALA A 82 2.47 -15.19 17.18
N PRO A 83 1.47 -15.04 18.07
CA PRO A 83 0.35 -15.96 18.16
C PRO A 83 -0.27 -16.20 16.77
N LYS A 84 -0.81 -17.41 16.53
CA LYS A 84 -1.51 -17.70 15.27
C LYS A 84 -2.69 -16.73 15.13
N GLY A 85 -2.71 -15.91 14.07
CA GLY A 85 -3.65 -14.80 13.91
C GLY A 85 -3.20 -13.44 14.47
N ASN A 86 -1.92 -13.28 14.84
CA ASN A 86 -1.39 -12.00 15.30
C ASN A 86 -1.29 -10.98 14.15
N THR A 87 -2.05 -9.89 14.28
CA THR A 87 -2.16 -8.79 13.31
C THR A 87 -1.41 -7.52 13.76
N ASN A 88 -0.49 -7.62 14.72
CA ASN A 88 0.19 -6.46 15.32
C ASN A 88 1.03 -5.62 14.32
N ALA A 89 1.28 -6.13 13.10
CA ALA A 89 1.98 -5.42 12.03
C ALA A 89 1.04 -4.84 10.95
N VAL A 90 -0.28 -4.85 11.16
CA VAL A 90 -1.25 -4.45 10.13
C VAL A 90 -1.47 -2.93 10.14
N LYS A 91 -1.32 -2.29 8.98
CA LYS A 91 -1.50 -0.83 8.77
C LYS A 91 -2.93 -0.36 9.09
N HIS A 92 -3.94 -1.23 8.93
CA HIS A 92 -5.36 -0.89 9.02
C HIS A 92 -6.14 -1.75 10.03
N GLY A 93 -5.90 -1.54 11.33
CA GLY A 93 -6.51 -2.34 12.41
C GLY A 93 -8.05 -2.29 12.51
N LEU A 94 -8.69 -1.21 12.06
CA LEU A 94 -10.15 -1.10 12.02
C LEU A 94 -10.79 -2.03 10.98
N ARG A 95 -10.15 -2.18 9.81
CA ARG A 95 -10.68 -2.97 8.69
C ARG A 95 -10.72 -4.46 9.03
N ARG A 96 -9.62 -4.98 9.54
CA ARG A 96 -9.47 -6.40 9.92
C ARG A 96 -10.36 -6.81 11.11
N LYS A 97 -10.86 -5.85 11.90
CA LYS A 97 -11.78 -6.11 13.02
C LYS A 97 -13.23 -6.35 12.58
N TYR A 98 -13.63 -5.73 11.47
CA TYR A 98 -15.05 -5.71 11.05
C TYR A 98 -15.28 -6.29 9.64
N LEU A 99 -14.22 -6.50 8.85
CA LEU A 99 -14.29 -7.13 7.54
C LEU A 99 -13.87 -8.60 7.62
N PRO A 100 -14.49 -9.50 6.83
CA PRO A 100 -13.98 -10.83 6.57
C PRO A 100 -12.51 -10.80 6.09
N GLU A 101 -11.78 -11.86 6.39
CA GLU A 101 -10.34 -11.98 6.05
C GLU A 101 -10.12 -11.82 4.53
N GLY A 102 -10.90 -12.52 3.70
CA GLY A 102 -10.80 -12.40 2.24
C GLY A 102 -11.08 -10.99 1.71
N ILE A 103 -11.96 -10.21 2.35
CA ILE A 103 -12.20 -8.82 1.94
C ILE A 103 -11.05 -7.90 2.37
N SER A 104 -10.42 -8.18 3.52
CA SER A 104 -9.27 -7.41 3.99
C SER A 104 -8.06 -7.60 3.09
N ASP A 105 -7.83 -8.83 2.61
CA ASP A 105 -6.69 -9.13 1.73
C ASP A 105 -6.88 -8.53 0.33
N LEU A 106 -8.08 -8.60 -0.24
CA LEU A 106 -8.42 -7.92 -1.50
C LEU A 106 -8.20 -6.40 -1.43
N ILE A 107 -8.55 -5.82 -0.29
CA ILE A 107 -8.36 -4.40 -0.03
C ILE A 107 -6.87 -4.04 -0.01
N ASP A 108 -6.04 -4.85 0.65
CA ASP A 108 -4.61 -4.59 0.77
C ASP A 108 -3.95 -4.72 -0.62
N GLU A 109 -4.44 -5.63 -1.47
CA GLU A 109 -4.05 -5.75 -2.88
C GLU A 109 -4.45 -4.51 -3.71
N VAL A 110 -5.72 -4.10 -3.66
CA VAL A 110 -6.22 -2.91 -4.36
C VAL A 110 -5.47 -1.64 -3.95
N GLU A 111 -5.08 -1.49 -2.68
CA GLU A 111 -4.28 -0.35 -2.22
C GLU A 111 -2.87 -0.29 -2.82
N THR A 112 -2.32 -1.42 -3.24
CA THR A 112 -1.01 -1.46 -3.90
C THR A 112 -1.07 -1.20 -5.40
N MET A 113 -2.25 -1.33 -6.00
CA MET A 113 -2.46 -1.10 -7.42
C MET A 113 -2.60 0.38 -7.75
N SER A 114 -2.20 0.77 -8.96
CA SER A 114 -2.45 2.11 -9.44
C SER A 114 -3.92 2.26 -9.86
N PRO A 115 -4.52 3.46 -9.77
CA PRO A 115 -5.90 3.68 -10.18
C PRO A 115 -6.19 3.29 -11.63
N ILE A 116 -5.21 3.45 -12.52
CA ILE A 116 -5.32 3.07 -13.93
C ILE A 116 -5.33 1.55 -14.10
N ASP A 117 -4.59 0.79 -13.28
CA ASP A 117 -4.62 -0.68 -13.32
C ASP A 117 -5.93 -1.23 -12.76
N ILE A 118 -6.47 -0.64 -11.69
CA ILE A 118 -7.81 -1.00 -11.17
C ILE A 118 -8.89 -0.78 -12.24
N LEU A 119 -8.80 0.33 -12.97
CA LEU A 119 -9.73 0.61 -14.07
C LEU A 119 -9.61 -0.45 -15.19
N TRP A 120 -8.38 -0.83 -15.53
CA TRP A 120 -8.14 -1.88 -16.52
C TRP A 120 -8.72 -3.24 -16.08
N GLU A 121 -8.49 -3.63 -14.82
CA GLU A 121 -9.07 -4.86 -14.27
C GLU A 121 -10.60 -4.84 -14.36
N ASN A 122 -11.24 -3.72 -14.02
CA ASN A 122 -12.69 -3.58 -14.15
C ASN A 122 -13.18 -3.67 -15.61
N ILE A 123 -12.44 -3.11 -16.58
CA ILE A 123 -12.72 -3.25 -18.01
C ILE A 123 -12.69 -4.73 -18.40
N THR A 124 -11.61 -5.43 -18.05
CA THR A 124 -11.44 -6.85 -18.41
C THR A 124 -12.48 -7.74 -17.74
N LEU A 125 -12.80 -7.50 -16.46
CA LEU A 125 -13.81 -8.23 -15.72
C LEU A 125 -15.20 -8.01 -16.29
N THR A 126 -15.56 -6.77 -16.59
CA THR A 126 -16.87 -6.43 -17.18
C THR A 126 -17.01 -7.04 -18.56
N TYR A 127 -15.93 -7.03 -19.34
CA TYR A 127 -15.89 -7.70 -20.64
C TYR A 127 -16.06 -9.22 -20.51
N ALA A 128 -15.32 -9.87 -19.62
CA ALA A 128 -15.45 -11.31 -19.36
C ALA A 128 -16.87 -11.68 -18.89
N ASN A 129 -17.45 -10.88 -18.00
CA ASN A 129 -18.82 -11.06 -17.53
C ASN A 129 -19.84 -10.90 -18.65
N LEU A 130 -19.62 -9.96 -19.59
CA LEU A 130 -20.48 -9.80 -20.75
C LEU A 130 -20.46 -11.07 -21.63
N LEU A 131 -19.27 -11.63 -21.88
CA LEU A 131 -19.11 -12.88 -22.63
C LEU A 131 -19.79 -14.06 -21.93
N HIS A 132 -19.61 -14.17 -20.62
CA HIS A 132 -20.26 -15.21 -19.83
C HIS A 132 -21.78 -15.05 -19.81
N ALA A 133 -22.27 -13.81 -19.67
CA ALA A 133 -23.70 -13.50 -19.68
C ALA A 133 -24.36 -13.83 -21.03
N GLN A 134 -23.66 -13.65 -22.15
CA GLN A 134 -24.17 -14.04 -23.47
C GLN A 134 -24.48 -15.54 -23.56
N ARG A 135 -23.76 -16.40 -22.80
CA ARG A 135 -24.04 -17.84 -22.70
C ARG A 135 -25.30 -18.09 -21.86
N ILE A 136 -25.41 -17.44 -20.70
CA ILE A 136 -26.52 -17.68 -19.75
C ILE A 136 -27.84 -17.07 -20.24
N LEU A 137 -27.81 -15.88 -20.83
CA LEU A 137 -29.00 -15.13 -21.27
C LEU A 137 -29.53 -15.58 -22.63
N PHE A 138 -29.06 -16.72 -23.12
CA PHE A 138 -29.41 -17.27 -24.42
C PHE A 138 -30.89 -17.67 -24.47
N VAL A 139 -31.59 -17.17 -25.49
CA VAL A 139 -32.95 -17.59 -25.85
C VAL A 139 -32.84 -18.49 -27.07
N GLN A 140 -33.27 -19.75 -26.95
CA GLN A 140 -33.06 -20.76 -27.99
C GLN A 140 -33.92 -20.52 -29.23
N ASP A 141 -35.23 -20.32 -29.02
CA ASP A 141 -36.21 -20.09 -30.07
C ASP A 141 -37.45 -19.34 -29.53
N VAL A 142 -38.49 -19.20 -30.36
CA VAL A 142 -39.73 -18.49 -30.03
C VAL A 142 -40.54 -19.18 -28.92
N GLU A 143 -40.34 -20.48 -28.70
CA GLU A 143 -41.03 -21.31 -27.72
C GLU A 143 -40.26 -21.43 -26.39
N ASP A 144 -39.06 -20.83 -26.29
CA ASP A 144 -38.22 -20.82 -25.09
C ASP A 144 -38.86 -20.01 -23.94
N THR A 145 -39.81 -20.67 -23.28
CA THR A 145 -40.60 -20.15 -22.18
C THR A 145 -40.20 -20.83 -20.87
N SER A 146 -40.26 -20.11 -19.75
CA SER A 146 -39.96 -20.67 -18.43
C SER A 146 -41.05 -20.30 -17.45
N THR A 147 -41.48 -21.27 -16.65
CA THR A 147 -42.47 -21.06 -15.60
C THR A 147 -41.86 -21.37 -14.25
N PHE A 148 -41.93 -20.41 -13.33
CA PHE A 148 -41.41 -20.55 -11.97
C PHE A 148 -42.53 -20.43 -10.95
N VAL A 149 -42.44 -21.18 -9.85
CA VAL A 149 -43.35 -21.05 -8.73
C VAL A 149 -42.90 -19.87 -7.88
N THR A 150 -43.75 -18.85 -7.76
CA THR A 150 -43.45 -17.64 -6.97
C THR A 150 -43.99 -17.71 -5.56
N SER A 151 -45.07 -18.47 -5.35
CA SER A 151 -45.64 -18.67 -4.02
C SER A 151 -46.40 -19.98 -3.95
N THR A 152 -46.36 -20.63 -2.79
CA THR A 152 -47.15 -21.83 -2.52
C THR A 152 -47.92 -21.60 -1.22
N GLY A 153 -49.25 -21.63 -1.29
CA GLY A 153 -50.11 -21.39 -0.13
C GLY A 153 -51.34 -22.28 -0.11
N LYS A 154 -52.14 -22.18 0.96
CA LYS A 154 -53.38 -22.97 1.11
C LYS A 154 -54.41 -22.70 0.00
N ALA A 155 -54.33 -21.55 -0.67
CA ALA A 155 -55.22 -21.15 -1.76
C ALA A 155 -54.71 -21.56 -3.16
N GLY A 156 -53.53 -22.18 -3.25
CA GLY A 156 -52.93 -22.61 -4.52
C GLY A 156 -51.47 -22.17 -4.69
N THR A 157 -50.96 -22.45 -5.89
CA THR A 157 -49.59 -22.12 -6.30
C THR A 157 -49.62 -20.96 -7.28
N GLY A 158 -48.88 -19.89 -6.96
CA GLY A 158 -48.64 -18.78 -7.87
C GLY A 158 -47.51 -19.12 -8.84
N TYR A 159 -47.70 -18.83 -10.12
CA TYR A 159 -46.72 -19.05 -11.18
C TYR A 159 -46.32 -17.72 -11.83
N GLU A 160 -45.05 -17.57 -12.16
CA GLU A 160 -44.52 -16.53 -13.03
C GLU A 160 -44.06 -17.16 -14.33
N HIS A 161 -44.51 -16.60 -15.45
CA HIS A 161 -44.24 -17.13 -16.78
C HIS A 161 -43.41 -16.11 -17.57
N HIS A 162 -42.18 -16.51 -17.92
CA HIS A 162 -41.30 -15.76 -18.80
C HIS A 162 -41.41 -16.30 -20.21
N THR A 163 -41.77 -15.43 -21.16
CA THR A 163 -41.80 -15.76 -22.58
C THR A 163 -40.45 -15.52 -23.24
N ALA A 164 -40.20 -16.15 -24.40
CA ALA A 164 -38.95 -15.98 -25.15
C ALA A 164 -38.63 -14.50 -25.44
N TRP A 165 -39.64 -13.73 -25.89
CA TRP A 165 -39.46 -12.30 -26.18
C TRP A 165 -39.20 -11.45 -24.93
N ASP A 166 -39.80 -11.78 -23.78
CA ASP A 166 -39.53 -11.11 -22.49
C ASP A 166 -38.09 -11.37 -22.03
N LYS A 167 -37.64 -12.63 -22.08
CA LYS A 167 -36.25 -13.00 -21.78
C LYS A 167 -35.26 -12.28 -22.69
N GLN A 168 -35.50 -12.29 -24.00
CA GLN A 168 -34.63 -11.67 -24.98
C GLN A 168 -34.55 -10.15 -24.80
N SER A 169 -35.69 -9.50 -24.55
CA SER A 169 -35.76 -8.05 -24.28
C SER A 169 -34.96 -7.68 -23.03
N LYS A 170 -35.15 -8.43 -21.93
CA LYS A 170 -34.40 -8.23 -20.68
C LYS A 170 -32.89 -8.45 -20.87
N ALA A 171 -32.51 -9.50 -21.61
CA ALA A 171 -31.12 -9.81 -21.92
C ALA A 171 -30.46 -8.69 -22.73
N LEU A 172 -31.09 -8.24 -23.82
CA LEU A 172 -30.59 -7.14 -24.64
C LEU A 172 -30.47 -5.84 -23.84
N ALA A 173 -31.43 -5.53 -22.98
CA ALA A 173 -31.37 -4.36 -22.13
C ALA A 173 -30.23 -4.45 -21.08
N ALA A 174 -29.96 -5.64 -20.54
CA ALA A 174 -28.83 -5.84 -19.62
C ALA A 174 -27.48 -5.69 -20.34
N ILE A 175 -27.35 -6.31 -21.53
CA ILE A 175 -26.17 -6.22 -22.39
C ILE A 175 -25.90 -4.77 -22.79
N ALA A 176 -26.90 -4.03 -23.24
CA ALA A 176 -26.73 -2.63 -23.64
C ALA A 176 -26.22 -1.74 -22.50
N ARG A 177 -26.70 -1.96 -21.27
CA ARG A 177 -26.19 -1.24 -20.07
C ARG A 177 -24.74 -1.59 -19.79
N ALA A 178 -24.39 -2.87 -19.80
CA ALA A 178 -23.01 -3.33 -19.59
C ALA A 178 -22.05 -2.78 -20.67
N GLN A 179 -22.48 -2.75 -21.93
CA GLN A 179 -21.72 -2.16 -23.04
C GLN A 179 -21.52 -0.65 -22.87
N SER A 180 -22.54 0.08 -22.40
CA SER A 180 -22.42 1.51 -22.12
C SER A 180 -21.41 1.79 -21.02
N GLU A 181 -21.41 1.00 -19.94
CA GLU A 181 -20.44 1.12 -18.85
C GLU A 181 -19.01 0.80 -19.33
N LEU A 182 -18.85 -0.28 -20.09
CA LEU A 182 -17.58 -0.69 -20.68
C LEU A 182 -17.01 0.42 -21.59
N LYS A 183 -17.84 1.03 -22.44
CA LYS A 183 -17.45 2.17 -23.28
C LYS A 183 -17.00 3.37 -22.42
N GLY A 184 -17.70 3.65 -21.33
CA GLY A 184 -17.34 4.70 -20.38
C GLY A 184 -15.96 4.46 -19.75
N MET A 185 -15.74 3.26 -19.21
CA MET A 185 -14.45 2.89 -18.61
C MET A 185 -13.31 2.92 -19.62
N ILE A 186 -13.52 2.41 -20.84
CA ILE A 186 -12.53 2.44 -21.93
C ILE A 186 -12.15 3.88 -22.26
N LYS A 187 -13.13 4.79 -22.35
CA LYS A 187 -12.87 6.21 -22.61
C LYS A 187 -12.07 6.85 -21.49
N THR A 188 -12.45 6.63 -20.23
CA THR A 188 -11.69 7.14 -19.08
C THR A 188 -10.27 6.56 -19.05
N TYR A 189 -10.09 5.29 -19.42
CA TYR A 189 -8.78 4.67 -19.53
C TYR A 189 -7.92 5.33 -20.61
N ASP A 190 -8.49 5.55 -21.80
CA ASP A 190 -7.81 6.25 -22.91
C ASP A 190 -7.45 7.70 -22.56
N GLU A 191 -8.25 8.39 -21.77
CA GLU A 191 -7.93 9.73 -21.27
C GLU A 191 -6.76 9.69 -20.27
N LEU A 192 -6.75 8.71 -19.36
CA LEU A 192 -5.67 8.54 -18.39
C LEU A 192 -4.35 8.18 -19.08
N THR A 193 -4.36 7.35 -20.13
CA THR A 193 -3.15 6.90 -20.84
C THR A 193 -2.40 8.03 -21.58
N ARG A 194 -3.08 9.16 -21.84
CA ARG A 194 -2.49 10.38 -22.42
C ARG A 194 -1.58 11.14 -21.44
N SER A 195 -1.63 10.81 -20.15
CA SER A 195 -0.75 11.43 -19.15
C SER A 195 0.72 11.03 -19.36
N PRO A 196 1.69 11.93 -19.08
CA PRO A 196 3.12 11.62 -19.18
C PRO A 196 3.64 10.65 -18.11
N LEU A 197 2.84 10.36 -17.07
CA LEU A 197 3.19 9.47 -15.96
C LEU A 197 2.83 7.99 -16.23
N VAL A 198 2.22 7.71 -17.38
CA VAL A 198 1.72 6.38 -17.74
C VAL A 198 2.83 5.55 -18.38
N THR A 199 2.84 4.26 -18.05
CA THR A 199 3.80 3.32 -18.62
C THR A 199 3.46 2.97 -20.07
N GLU A 200 4.47 2.59 -20.85
CA GLU A 200 4.25 2.20 -22.25
C GLU A 200 3.31 0.97 -22.36
N GLU A 201 3.41 0.04 -21.41
CA GLU A 201 2.52 -1.12 -21.32
C GLU A 201 1.04 -0.71 -21.21
N GLN A 202 0.72 0.29 -20.39
CA GLN A 202 -0.64 0.78 -20.20
C GLN A 202 -1.20 1.45 -21.47
N ARG A 203 -0.36 2.10 -22.28
CA ARG A 203 -0.78 2.63 -23.58
C ARG A 203 -1.08 1.52 -24.58
N LEU A 204 -0.21 0.51 -24.64
CA LEU A 204 -0.39 -0.61 -25.56
C LEU A 204 -1.67 -1.43 -25.28
N ARG A 205 -2.12 -1.48 -24.02
CA ARG A 205 -3.38 -2.15 -23.65
C ARG A 205 -4.59 -1.58 -24.39
N ILE A 206 -4.71 -0.24 -24.44
CA ILE A 206 -5.84 0.40 -25.14
C ILE A 206 -5.71 0.30 -26.65
N ASP A 207 -4.49 0.42 -27.20
CA ASP A 207 -4.25 0.32 -28.63
C ASP A 207 -4.58 -1.08 -29.17
N ASN A 208 -4.20 -2.12 -28.42
CA ASN A 208 -4.55 -3.50 -28.76
C ASN A 208 -6.06 -3.72 -28.70
N LEU A 209 -6.72 -3.20 -27.66
CA LEU A 209 -8.18 -3.31 -27.51
C LEU A 209 -8.91 -2.59 -28.65
N LYS A 210 -8.48 -1.39 -29.04
CA LYS A 210 -9.03 -0.65 -30.20
C LYS A 210 -8.81 -1.43 -31.51
N ALA A 211 -7.63 -2.00 -31.71
CA ALA A 211 -7.33 -2.82 -32.89
C ALA A 211 -8.18 -4.09 -32.98
N GLN A 212 -8.40 -4.78 -31.85
CA GLN A 212 -9.28 -5.96 -31.78
C GLN A 212 -10.75 -5.61 -32.04
N LEU A 213 -11.18 -4.42 -31.64
CA LEU A 213 -12.54 -3.93 -31.89
C LEU A 213 -12.75 -3.39 -33.31
N GLY A 214 -11.70 -3.30 -34.13
CA GLY A 214 -11.78 -2.88 -35.53
C GLY A 214 -12.06 -1.39 -35.74
N SER A 215 -11.90 -0.56 -34.71
CA SER A 215 -12.14 0.88 -34.83
C SER A 215 -10.83 1.65 -34.97
N ASN A 216 -10.66 2.32 -36.12
CA ASN A 216 -9.63 3.33 -36.34
C ASN A 216 -10.12 4.76 -36.03
N ASP A 217 -11.37 4.93 -35.60
CA ASP A 217 -11.98 6.23 -35.30
C ASP A 217 -12.13 6.40 -33.78
N GLU A 218 -11.60 7.51 -33.24
CA GLU A 218 -11.62 7.81 -31.79
C GLU A 218 -13.04 7.89 -31.19
N ASP A 219 -14.06 8.12 -32.02
CA ASP A 219 -15.46 8.22 -31.60
C ASP A 219 -16.26 6.92 -31.77
N ASP A 220 -15.77 5.95 -32.56
CA ASP A 220 -16.51 4.74 -32.87
C ASP A 220 -16.10 3.59 -31.94
N THR A 221 -16.90 3.39 -30.91
CA THR A 221 -16.74 2.33 -29.89
C THR A 221 -17.86 1.31 -30.04
N VAL A 222 -18.27 1.03 -31.28
CA VAL A 222 -19.21 -0.05 -31.56
C VAL A 222 -18.43 -1.36 -31.48
N ILE A 223 -18.65 -2.10 -30.40
CA ILE A 223 -18.14 -3.47 -30.22
C ILE A 223 -18.90 -4.37 -31.21
N THR A 224 -18.42 -4.46 -32.45
CA THR A 224 -19.01 -5.30 -33.52
C THR A 224 -18.42 -6.72 -33.55
N GLY A 225 -17.28 -6.94 -32.89
CA GLY A 225 -16.42 -8.12 -33.11
C GLY A 225 -16.76 -9.41 -32.37
N PHE A 226 -17.79 -9.48 -31.54
CA PHE A 226 -18.01 -10.66 -30.69
C PHE A 226 -19.33 -11.37 -30.97
N THR A 227 -19.33 -12.19 -32.02
CA THR A 227 -20.38 -13.18 -32.29
C THR A 227 -20.02 -14.48 -31.59
N PHE A 228 -20.68 -14.79 -30.48
CA PHE A 228 -20.71 -16.15 -29.95
C PHE A 228 -21.29 -17.08 -31.03
N ASP A 229 -20.58 -18.14 -31.39
CA ASP A 229 -21.10 -19.13 -32.34
C ASP A 229 -22.30 -19.84 -31.70
N ARG A 230 -23.48 -19.46 -32.18
CA ARG A 230 -24.76 -19.90 -31.64
C ARG A 230 -25.05 -21.37 -31.95
N SER A 231 -24.27 -21.99 -32.84
CA SER A 231 -24.48 -23.38 -33.26
C SER A 231 -23.88 -24.41 -32.29
N GLU A 232 -22.94 -24.00 -31.42
CA GLU A 232 -22.23 -24.91 -30.50
C GLU A 232 -22.81 -24.92 -29.07
N TYR A 233 -23.80 -24.07 -28.76
CA TYR A 233 -24.37 -23.98 -27.41
C TYR A 233 -25.37 -25.10 -27.15
N ASN A 234 -24.95 -26.08 -26.34
CA ASN A 234 -25.73 -27.25 -25.94
C ASN A 234 -26.63 -27.01 -24.71
N GLY A 235 -26.72 -25.77 -24.22
CA GLY A 235 -27.48 -25.44 -23.00
C GLY A 235 -26.72 -25.64 -21.68
N ASP A 236 -25.48 -26.16 -21.70
CA ASP A 236 -24.63 -26.27 -20.52
C ASP A 236 -23.78 -25.00 -20.33
N THR A 237 -23.82 -24.46 -19.10
CA THR A 237 -23.01 -23.33 -18.66
C THR A 237 -21.66 -23.74 -18.07
N GLU A 238 -21.33 -25.04 -18.09
CA GLU A 238 -20.02 -25.52 -17.66
C GLU A 238 -18.92 -24.99 -18.60
N PRO A 239 -17.75 -24.60 -18.06
CA PRO A 239 -16.62 -24.23 -18.90
C PRO A 239 -16.26 -25.41 -19.82
N SER A 240 -15.91 -25.09 -21.07
CA SER A 240 -15.37 -26.05 -22.04
C SER A 240 -14.28 -26.89 -21.37
N GLN A 241 -14.38 -28.22 -21.46
CA GLN A 241 -13.35 -29.16 -21.01
C GLN A 241 -12.09 -29.15 -21.91
N THR A 242 -12.01 -28.22 -22.86
CA THR A 242 -10.87 -28.07 -23.77
C THR A 242 -10.39 -26.62 -23.81
N ASP A 243 -9.16 -26.46 -23.30
CA ASP A 243 -8.10 -25.44 -23.40
C ASP A 243 -8.46 -23.94 -23.52
#